data_AF-A0A519UQ37-F1
#
_entry.id   AF-A0A519UQ37-F1
#
_cell.length_a   1.000
_cell.length_b   1.000
_cell.length_c   1.000
_cell.angle_alpha   90.00
_cell.angle_beta   90.00
_cell.angle_gamma   90.00
#
_symmetry.space_group_name_H-M   'P 1'
#
loop_
_entity.id
_entity.type
_entity.pdbx_description
1 polymer ?
#
loop_
_entity_poly.entity_id
_entity_poly.type
_entity_poly.pdbx_seq_one_letter_code
_entity_poly.pdbx_strand_id
1 'polypeptide(L)' 'KGTVSKAVVVRTKKEIRRKDGSYIRFDDNAAVLLNAQDEPRGTRIFGPVARELREKQFMKIVSLAPEVL' A
#
# COMPACT_ATOMS: atom_id res chain seq x y z
N LYS A 1 -15.38 19.19 -2.26
CA LYS A 1 -15.87 17.80 -2.50
C LYS A 1 -15.58 17.50 -3.98
N GLY A 2 -14.92 16.39 -4.30
CA GLY A 2 -14.69 15.97 -5.70
C GLY A 2 -13.28 16.21 -6.28
N THR A 3 -12.23 16.28 -5.46
CA THR A 3 -10.86 16.38 -5.99
C THR A 3 -10.37 15.00 -6.44
N VAL A 4 -9.97 14.88 -7.70
CA VAL A 4 -9.32 13.67 -8.21
C VAL A 4 -7.91 13.60 -7.63
N SER A 5 -7.51 12.45 -7.10
CA SER A 5 -6.18 12.22 -6.52
C SER A 5 -5.67 10.86 -6.91
N LYS A 6 -4.35 10.75 -7.08
CA LYS A 6 -3.67 9.47 -7.25
C LYS A 6 -3.68 8.72 -5.92
N ALA A 7 -3.78 7.39 -5.98
CA ALA A 7 -3.71 6.54 -4.80
C ALA A 7 -3.00 5.23 -5.13
N VAL A 8 -2.35 4.66 -4.12
CA VAL A 8 -1.74 3.33 -4.18
C VAL A 8 -2.52 2.39 -3.31
N VAL A 9 -2.93 1.26 -3.87
CA VAL A 9 -3.60 0.20 -3.12
C VAL A 9 -2.55 -0.54 -2.28
N VAL A 10 -2.78 -0.61 -0.97
CA VAL A 10 -1.83 -1.22 0.00
C VAL A 10 -2.31 -2.55 0.57
N ARG A 11 -3.63 -2.77 0.61
CA ARG A 11 -4.25 -4.03 1.03
C ARG A 11 -5.38 -4.40 0.08
N THR A 12 -5.45 -5.67 -0.26
CA THR A 12 -6.52 -6.25 -1.07
C THR A 12 -7.09 -7.49 -0.42
N LYS A 13 -8.42 -7.59 -0.42
CA LYS A 13 -9.14 -8.79 0.02
C LYS A 13 -8.95 -9.96 -0.92
N LYS A 14 -8.78 -9.68 -2.22
CA LYS A 14 -8.42 -10.69 -3.20
C LYS A 14 -6.96 -11.10 -3.00
N GLU A 15 -6.72 -12.40 -3.06
CA GLU A 15 -5.39 -13.00 -2.97
C GLU A 15 -4.49 -12.55 -4.13
N ILE A 16 -3.23 -12.24 -3.79
CA ILE A 16 -2.17 -11.94 -4.74
C ILE A 16 -1.15 -13.06 -4.67
N ARG A 17 -0.78 -13.59 -5.84
CA ARG A 17 0.25 -14.62 -5.97
C ARG A 17 1.64 -13.98 -5.97
N ARG A 18 2.52 -14.46 -5.11
CA ARG A 18 3.92 -14.03 -5.00
C ARG A 18 4.82 -14.88 -5.90
N LYS A 19 6.01 -14.34 -6.21
CA LYS A 19 7.03 -15.02 -7.04
C LYS A 19 7.51 -16.34 -6.42
N ASP A 20 7.49 -16.44 -5.10
CA ASP A 20 7.81 -17.65 -4.34
C ASP A 20 6.68 -18.70 -4.35
N GLY A 21 5.55 -18.41 -5.01
CA GLY A 21 4.38 -19.29 -5.09
C GLY A 21 3.39 -19.17 -3.94
N SER A 22 3.71 -18.38 -2.91
CA SER A 22 2.79 -18.10 -1.80
C SER A 22 1.66 -17.15 -2.22
N TYR A 23 0.58 -17.14 -1.45
CA TYR A 23 -0.54 -16.22 -1.64
C TYR A 23 -0.69 -15.33 -0.42
N ILE A 24 -0.83 -14.02 -0.65
CA ILE A 24 -1.16 -13.04 0.39
C ILE A 24 -2.55 -12.47 0.16
N ARG A 25 -3.34 -12.34 1.23
CA ARG A 25 -4.64 -11.67 1.23
C ARG A 25 -4.83 -10.92 2.56
N PHE A 26 -5.62 -9.86 2.53
CA PHE A 26 -6.02 -9.11 3.72
C PHE A 26 -7.52 -9.24 3.96
N ASP A 27 -7.99 -8.82 5.13
CA ASP A 27 -9.43 -8.86 5.44
C ASP A 27 -10.19 -7.70 4.75
N ASP A 28 -9.54 -6.53 4.64
CA ASP A 28 -10.07 -5.30 4.06
C ASP A 28 -9.27 -4.81 2.84
N ASN A 29 -9.89 -3.90 2.07
CA ASN A 29 -9.21 -3.16 1.02
C ASN A 29 -8.82 -1.77 1.54
N ALA A 30 -7.59 -1.35 1.31
CA ALA A 30 -7.10 -0.04 1.71
C ALA A 30 -6.19 0.59 0.65
N ALA A 31 -6.24 1.92 0.57
CA ALA A 31 -5.40 2.71 -0.33
C ALA A 31 -4.84 3.95 0.35
N VAL A 32 -3.67 4.39 -0.09
CA VAL A 32 -2.95 5.56 0.40
C VAL A 32 -2.95 6.62 -0.69
N LEU A 33 -3.41 7.83 -0.35
CA LEU A 33 -3.42 8.96 -1.28
C LEU A 33 -2.00 9.50 -1.52
N LEU A 34 -1.70 9.75 -2.78
CA LEU A 34 -0.42 10.33 -3.23
C LEU A 34 -0.58 11.79 -3.64
N ASN A 35 0.53 12.53 -3.58
CA ASN A 35 0.68 13.85 -4.19
C ASN A 35 1.14 13.72 -5.66
N ALA A 36 1.43 14.86 -6.31
CA ALA A 36 1.91 14.88 -7.70
C ALA A 36 3.34 14.34 -7.87
N GLN A 37 4.08 14.17 -6.77
CA GLN A 37 5.44 13.66 -6.68
C GLN A 37 5.48 12.18 -6.26
N ASP A 38 4.34 11.49 -6.29
CA ASP A 38 4.16 10.09 -5.89
C ASP A 38 4.56 9.80 -4.43
N GLU A 39 4.47 10.81 -3.56
CA GLU A 39 4.68 10.69 -2.12
C GLU A 39 3.34 10.62 -1.37
N PRO A 40 3.26 9.91 -0.24
CA PRO A 40 2.05 9.85 0.56
C PRO A 40 1.68 11.25 1.08
N ARG A 41 0.42 11.65 0.88
CA ARG A 41 -0.11 12.90 1.45
C ARG A 41 -0.25 12.85 2.97
N GLY A 42 -0.33 11.64 3.54
CA GLY A 42 -0.45 11.41 4.97
C GLY A 42 0.90 11.19 5.65
N THR A 43 0.96 11.47 6.96
CA THR A 43 2.16 11.28 7.79
C THR A 43 2.20 9.93 8.51
N ARG A 44 1.10 9.17 8.50
CA ARG A 44 0.99 7.86 9.18
C ARG A 44 0.16 6.88 8.36
N ILE A 45 0.57 5.62 8.36
CA ILE A 45 -0.16 4.51 7.74
C ILE A 45 -0.77 3.63 8.83
N PHE A 46 -2.01 3.18 8.62
CA PHE A 46 -2.72 2.33 9.57
C PHE A 46 -2.80 0.89 9.05
N GLY A 47 -2.46 -0.05 9.93
CA GLY A 47 -2.48 -1.48 9.66
C GLY A 47 -1.29 -1.96 8.82
N PRO A 48 -1.21 -3.28 8.59
CA PRO A 48 -0.12 -3.87 7.83
C PRO A 48 -0.20 -3.48 6.35
N VAL A 49 0.95 -3.51 5.68
CA VAL A 49 1.08 -3.27 4.23
C VAL A 49 1.78 -4.43 3.55
N ALA A 50 1.48 -4.63 2.27
CA ALA A 50 2.11 -5.68 1.47
C ALA A 50 3.57 -5.32 1.11
N ARG A 51 4.51 -6.28 1.23
CA ARG A 51 5.94 -6.11 0.92
C ARG A 51 6.21 -5.73 -0.54
N GLU A 52 5.26 -6.02 -1.43
CA GLU A 52 5.26 -5.69 -2.86
C GLU A 52 5.41 -4.17 -3.10
N LEU A 53 5.01 -3.33 -2.14
CA LEU A 53 5.22 -1.88 -2.21
C LEU A 53 6.70 -1.48 -2.25
N ARG A 54 7.59 -2.32 -1.69
CA ARG A 54 9.04 -2.11 -1.75
C ARG A 54 9.57 -2.28 -3.17
N GLU A 55 9.14 -3.33 -3.88
CA GLU A 55 9.54 -3.58 -5.27
C GLU A 55 9.07 -2.45 -6.21
N LYS A 56 7.92 -1.84 -5.90
CA LYS A 56 7.34 -0.73 -6.66
C LYS A 56 7.85 0.66 -6.25
N GLN A 57 8.94 0.74 -5.49
CA GLN A 57 9.61 1.98 -5.06
C GLN A 57 8.78 2.90 -4.12
N PHE A 58 7.71 2.39 -3.48
CA PHE A 58 6.93 3.15 -2.49
C PHE A 58 7.54 3.06 -1.08
N MET A 59 8.85 3.29 -0.96
CA MET A 59 9.60 3.11 0.29
C MET A 59 9.05 3.95 1.45
N LYS A 60 8.60 5.18 1.18
CA LYS A 60 8.02 6.05 2.22
C LYS A 60 6.78 5.44 2.88
N ILE A 61 5.95 4.73 2.11
CA ILE A 61 4.75 4.07 2.65
C ILE A 61 5.17 2.89 3.54
N VAL A 62 6.13 2.10 3.08
CA VAL A 62 6.66 0.94 3.83
C VAL A 62 7.30 1.39 5.14
N SER A 63 8.08 2.47 5.13
CA SER A 63 8.75 3.00 6.33
C SER A 63 7.79 3.60 7.36
N LEU A 64 6.63 4.11 6.93
CA LEU A 64 5.61 4.68 7.83
C LEU A 64 4.60 3.64 8.31
N ALA A 65 4.64 2.42 7.78
CA ALA A 65 3.74 1.35 8.15
C ALA A 65 4.19 0.66 9.46
N PRO A 66 3.24 0.27 10.33
CA PRO A 66 3.57 -0.44 11.56
C PRO A 66 4.12 -1.85 11.31
N GLU A 67 3.68 -2.50 10.22
CA GLU A 67 4.05 -3.88 9.90
C GLU A 67 4.02 -4.11 8.37
N VAL A 68 4.88 -5.00 7.89
CA VAL A 68 5.03 -5.34 6.47
C VAL A 68 4.94 -6.86 6.31
N LEU A 69 4.00 -7.32 5.47
CA LEU A 69 3.68 -8.74 5.23
C LEU A 69 4.05 -9.18 3.81
#